data_AF-A0A8J4GZ46-F1
#
_entry.id   AF-A0A8J4GZ46-F1
#
_cell.length_a   1.000
_cell.length_b   1.000
_cell.length_c   1.000
_cell.angle_alpha   90.00
_cell.angle_beta   90.00
_cell.angle_gamma   90.00
#
_symmetry.space_group_name_H-M   'P 1'
#
loop_
_entity.id
_entity.type
_entity.pdbx_description
1 polymer ?
#
loop_
_entity_poly.entity_id
_entity_poly.type
_entity_poly.pdbx_seq_one_letter_code
_entity_poly.pdbx_strand_id
1 'polypeptide(L)'
;MEEILKQVGARIRSLRKEKGMSQEDLAELIDTSHSYIGYVERGEQNITLLTLEKIATALGVEAKELLAYQGLPYDQRVLEAIKLLDGKSEEDLKRAVIVLKQLYN
;
A
#
# COMPACT_ATOMS: atom_id res chain seq x y z
N MET A 1 15.36 -11.71 -5.80
CA MET A 1 14.42 -11.51 -4.66
C MET A 1 13.27 -10.67 -5.20
N GLU A 2 12.03 -11.08 -4.99
CA GLU A 2 10.88 -10.47 -5.64
C GLU A 2 10.57 -9.09 -5.04
N GLU A 3 10.48 -8.07 -5.89
CA GLU A 3 10.30 -6.66 -5.52
C GLU A 3 9.00 -6.44 -4.71
N ILE A 4 7.93 -7.17 -5.05
CA ILE A 4 6.64 -7.10 -4.35
C ILE A 4 6.74 -7.48 -2.87
N LEU A 5 7.55 -8.49 -2.52
CA LEU A 5 7.68 -8.94 -1.13
C LEU A 5 8.36 -7.87 -0.27
N LYS A 6 9.36 -7.18 -0.81
CA LYS A 6 10.03 -6.07 -0.13
C LYS A 6 9.09 -4.89 0.09
N GLN A 7 8.28 -4.56 -0.91
CA GLN A 7 7.33 -3.45 -0.84
C GLN A 7 6.24 -3.72 0.20
N VAL A 8 5.64 -4.91 0.17
CA VAL A 8 4.63 -5.33 1.16
C VAL A 8 5.24 -5.40 2.56
N GLY A 9 6.41 -6.03 2.71
CA GLY A 9 7.13 -6.11 3.98
C GLY A 9 7.46 -4.73 4.57
N ALA A 10 7.93 -3.80 3.75
CA ALA A 10 8.20 -2.43 4.16
C ALA A 10 6.93 -1.69 4.58
N ARG A 11 5.81 -1.90 3.86
CA ARG A 11 4.51 -1.30 4.19
C ARG A 11 3.97 -1.80 5.53
N ILE A 12 4.02 -3.11 5.77
CA ILE A 12 3.67 -3.73 7.05
C ILE A 12 4.52 -3.12 8.18
N ARG A 13 5.83 -3.00 7.97
CA ARG A 13 6.74 -2.40 8.96
C ARG A 13 6.41 -0.94 9.26
N SER A 14 6.06 -0.13 8.25
CA SER A 14 5.68 1.27 8.43
C SER A 14 4.43 1.38 9.32
N LEU A 15 3.36 0.68 8.94
CA LEU A 15 2.08 0.72 9.65
C LEU A 15 2.20 0.21 11.08
N ARG A 16 2.98 -0.86 11.30
CA ARG A 16 3.26 -1.38 12.64
C ARG A 16 3.94 -0.33 13.52
N LYS A 17 4.94 0.37 12.99
CA LYS A 17 5.65 1.44 13.71
C LYS A 17 4.76 2.64 13.97
N GLU A 18 3.91 3.04 13.03
CA GLU A 18 2.92 4.11 13.20
C GLU A 18 1.96 3.81 14.36
N LYS A 19 1.70 2.53 14.63
CA LYS A 19 0.88 2.06 15.76
C LYS A 19 1.66 1.83 17.06
N GLY A 20 2.96 2.14 17.08
CA GLY A 20 3.81 1.96 18.26
C GLY A 20 4.06 0.50 18.64
N MET A 21 3.81 -0.45 17.75
CA MET A 21 3.91 -1.89 18.03
C MET A 21 5.33 -2.41 17.77
N SER A 22 5.81 -3.33 18.62
CA SER A 22 7.00 -4.16 18.40
C SER A 22 6.70 -5.30 17.40
N GLN A 23 7.73 -6.03 16.92
CA GLN A 23 7.50 -7.20 16.07
C GLN A 23 6.85 -8.33 16.86
N GLU A 24 7.20 -8.44 18.14
CA GLU A 24 6.61 -9.34 19.13
C GLU A 24 5.11 -9.06 19.29
N ASP A 25 4.71 -7.79 19.44
CA ASP A 25 3.30 -7.40 19.60
C ASP A 25 2.46 -7.84 18.38
N LEU A 26 2.97 -7.61 17.17
CA LEU A 26 2.28 -8.03 15.95
C LEU A 26 2.23 -9.56 15.84
N ALA A 27 3.31 -10.24 16.24
CA ALA A 27 3.39 -11.69 16.19
C ALA A 27 2.36 -12.34 17.14
N GLU A 28 2.21 -11.80 18.35
CA GLU A 28 1.22 -12.24 19.32
C GLU A 28 -0.21 -12.08 18.79
N LEU A 29 -0.53 -10.94 18.16
CA LEU A 29 -1.86 -10.69 17.62
C LEU A 29 -2.28 -11.62 16.49
N ILE A 30 -1.34 -12.16 15.72
CA ILE A 30 -1.63 -13.05 14.59
C ILE A 30 -1.26 -14.52 14.86
N ASP A 31 -0.92 -14.85 16.10
CA ASP A 31 -0.53 -16.19 16.57
C ASP A 31 0.66 -16.77 15.77
N THR A 32 1.80 -16.06 15.81
CA THR A 32 3.04 -16.48 15.14
C THR A 32 4.29 -16.09 15.92
N SER A 33 5.48 -16.33 15.34
CA SER A 33 6.76 -15.93 15.95
C SER A 33 7.21 -14.53 15.53
N HIS A 34 7.87 -13.80 16.44
CA HIS A 34 8.48 -12.50 16.13
C HIS A 34 9.49 -12.61 14.97
N SER A 35 10.24 -13.72 14.89
CA SER A 35 11.19 -13.97 13.81
C SER A 35 10.48 -14.09 12.46
N TYR A 36 9.31 -14.73 12.40
CA TYR A 36 8.46 -14.80 11.21
C TYR A 36 8.05 -13.39 10.76
N ILE A 37 7.57 -12.53 11.66
CA ILE A 37 7.29 -11.12 11.34
C ILE A 37 8.53 -10.42 10.79
N GLY A 38 9.70 -10.65 11.39
CA GLY A 38 10.97 -10.14 10.88
C GLY A 38 11.28 -10.56 9.45
N TYR A 39 11.09 -11.84 9.11
CA TYR A 39 11.26 -12.36 7.75
C TYR A 39 10.27 -11.71 6.76
N VAL A 40 9.00 -11.57 7.17
CA VAL A 40 7.96 -10.91 6.36
C VAL A 40 8.31 -9.45 6.09
N GLU A 41 8.68 -8.68 7.11
CA GLU A 41 9.01 -7.25 6.98
C GLU A 41 10.24 -6.97 6.12
N ARG A 42 11.17 -7.92 6.02
CA ARG A 42 12.34 -7.83 5.15
C ARG A 42 12.08 -8.35 3.72
N GLY A 43 10.89 -8.88 3.45
CA GLY A 43 10.55 -9.50 2.17
C GLY A 43 11.26 -10.83 1.92
N GLU A 44 11.69 -11.51 2.99
CA GLU A 44 12.39 -12.80 2.94
C GLU A 44 11.43 -13.99 2.94
N GLN A 45 10.14 -13.75 3.18
CA GLN A 45 9.09 -14.76 3.20
C GLN A 45 7.90 -14.37 2.32
N ASN A 46 7.43 -15.32 1.50
CA ASN A 46 6.19 -15.16 0.75
C ASN A 46 5.02 -15.63 1.61
N ILE A 47 4.12 -14.70 1.97
CA ILE A 47 2.99 -14.97 2.85
C ILE A 47 1.73 -15.35 2.05
N THR A 48 0.85 -16.13 2.68
CA THR A 48 -0.47 -16.41 2.10
C THR A 48 -1.38 -15.18 2.21
N LEU A 49 -2.45 -15.14 1.40
CA LEU A 49 -3.48 -14.10 1.52
C LEU A 49 -4.17 -14.10 2.88
N LEU A 50 -4.33 -15.28 3.52
CA LEU A 50 -4.90 -15.38 4.86
C LEU A 50 -3.97 -14.75 5.92
N THR A 51 -2.66 -14.94 5.77
CA THR A 51 -1.67 -14.26 6.62
C THR A 51 -1.71 -12.75 6.41
N LEU A 52 -1.82 -12.30 5.15
CA LEU A 52 -1.96 -10.89 4.81
C LEU A 52 -3.20 -10.26 5.47
N GLU A 53 -4.35 -10.95 5.42
CA GLU A 53 -5.59 -10.53 6.06
C GLU A 53 -5.46 -10.45 7.59
N LYS A 54 -4.83 -11.45 8.23
CA LYS A 54 -4.55 -11.42 9.67
C LYS A 54 -3.68 -10.23 10.06
N ILE A 55 -2.61 -9.96 9.30
CA ILE A 55 -1.73 -8.82 9.52
C ILE A 55 -2.51 -7.51 9.36
N ALA A 56 -3.31 -7.38 8.30
CA ALA A 56 -4.12 -6.19 8.05
C ALA A 56 -5.10 -5.94 9.20
N THR A 57 -5.76 -6.99 9.67
CA THR A 57 -6.70 -6.94 10.80
C THR A 57 -6.01 -6.53 12.10
N ALA A 58 -4.86 -7.14 12.42
CA ALA A 58 -4.06 -6.79 13.60
C ALA A 58 -3.55 -5.34 13.52
N LEU A 59 -3.23 -4.86 12.32
CA LEU A 59 -2.87 -3.47 12.05
C LEU A 59 -4.07 -2.56 11.85
N GLY A 60 -5.33 -3.03 11.97
CA GLY A 60 -6.54 -2.22 11.81
C GLY A 60 -6.62 -1.44 10.49
N VAL A 61 -6.23 -2.06 9.39
CA VAL A 61 -6.31 -1.53 8.01
C VAL A 61 -6.93 -2.57 7.08
N GLU A 62 -7.35 -2.15 5.88
CA GLU A 62 -7.75 -3.10 4.84
C GLU A 62 -6.53 -3.77 4.18
N ALA A 63 -6.65 -5.04 3.75
CA ALA A 63 -5.54 -5.77 3.13
C ALA A 63 -4.96 -5.08 1.88
N LYS A 64 -5.78 -4.34 1.12
CA LYS A 64 -5.34 -3.54 -0.03
C LYS A 64 -4.33 -2.45 0.34
N GLU A 65 -4.36 -1.96 1.58
CA GLU A 65 -3.44 -0.93 2.07
C GLU A 65 -2.04 -1.48 2.37
N LEU A 66 -1.92 -2.80 2.57
CA LEU A 66 -0.63 -3.50 2.65
C LEU A 66 0.01 -3.71 1.28
N LEU A 67 -0.82 -3.75 0.24
CA LEU A 67 -0.42 -3.82 -1.17
C LEU A 67 -0.25 -2.42 -1.79
N ALA A 68 -0.58 -1.36 -1.05
CA ALA A 68 -0.39 0.02 -1.50
C ALA A 68 1.10 0.32 -1.60
N TYR A 69 1.61 0.32 -2.83
CA TYR A 69 2.98 0.68 -3.13
C TYR A 69 3.25 2.13 -2.72
N GLN A 70 4.30 2.37 -1.94
CA GLN A 70 4.80 3.73 -1.77
C GLN A 70 5.35 4.20 -3.12
N GLY A 71 4.60 5.09 -3.75
CA GLY A 71 4.80 5.52 -5.13
C GLY A 71 3.60 5.10 -5.96
N LEU A 72 2.62 6.00 -6.10
CA LEU A 72 1.76 5.94 -7.28
C LEU A 72 2.70 5.88 -8.51
N PRO A 73 2.43 5.06 -9.53
CA PRO A 73 3.30 4.87 -10.69
C PRO A 73 3.36 6.10 -11.61
N TYR A 74 2.98 7.25 -11.06
CA TYR A 74 2.76 8.49 -11.74
C TYR A 74 3.79 9.49 -11.24
N ASP A 75 4.44 10.16 -12.19
CA ASP A 75 5.28 11.32 -11.93
C ASP A 75 4.55 12.34 -11.03
N GLN A 76 5.27 13.07 -10.18
CA GLN A 76 4.71 14.07 -9.28
C GLN A 76 3.78 15.06 -10.00
N ARG A 77 4.07 15.43 -11.25
CA ARG A 77 3.24 16.32 -12.08
C ARG A 77 1.91 15.68 -12.46
N VAL A 78 1.90 14.37 -12.68
CA VAL A 78 0.67 13.61 -12.91
C VAL A 78 -0.16 13.55 -11.63
N LEU A 79 0.48 13.42 -10.47
CA LEU A 79 -0.21 13.47 -9.18
C LEU A 79 -0.85 14.84 -8.91
N GLU A 80 -0.17 15.92 -9.27
CA GLU A 80 -0.73 17.28 -9.19
C GLU A 80 -1.94 17.44 -10.11
N ALA A 81 -1.87 16.92 -11.34
CA ALA A 81 -3.02 16.93 -12.25
C ALA A 81 -4.20 16.13 -11.69
N ILE A 82 -3.96 14.94 -11.12
CA ILE A 82 -5.01 14.13 -10.49
C ILE A 82 -5.66 14.89 -9.31
N LYS A 83 -4.85 15.55 -8.47
CA LYS A 83 -5.37 16.36 -7.35
C LYS A 83 -6.26 17.52 -7.81
N LEU A 84 -5.97 18.14 -8.95
CA LEU A 84 -6.81 19.20 -9.51
C LEU A 84 -8.17 18.68 -10.00
N LEU A 85 -8.21 17.42 -10.45
CA LEU A 85 -9.40 16.75 -10.95
C LEU A 85 -10.24 16.12 -9.83
N ASP A 86 -9.65 15.91 -8.65
CA ASP A 86 -10.36 15.35 -7.51
C ASP A 86 -11.55 16.23 -7.09
N GLY A 87 -12.70 15.60 -6.83
CA GLY A 87 -13.95 16.27 -6.48
C GLY A 87 -14.62 17.10 -7.59
N LYS A 88 -14.15 17.04 -8.84
CA LYS A 88 -14.79 17.72 -9.98
C LYS A 88 -16.03 16.98 -10.47
N SER A 89 -16.93 17.72 -11.16
CA SER A 89 -18.14 17.13 -11.74
C SER A 89 -17.80 16.15 -12.86
N GLU A 90 -18.69 15.19 -13.12
CA GLU A 90 -18.52 14.24 -14.23
C GLU A 90 -18.36 14.96 -15.57
N GLU A 91 -19.05 16.08 -15.77
CA GLU A 91 -18.95 16.89 -16.98
C GLU A 91 -17.58 17.56 -17.12
N ASP A 92 -17.03 18.11 -16.03
CA ASP A 92 -15.70 18.71 -16.02
C ASP A 92 -14.61 17.65 -16.27
N LEU A 93 -14.74 16.47 -15.68
CA LEU A 93 -13.83 15.35 -15.92
C LEU A 93 -13.87 14.90 -17.38
N LYS A 94 -15.06 14.80 -18.00
CA LYS A 94 -15.21 14.50 -19.43
C LYS A 94 -14.52 15.55 -20.30
N ARG A 95 -14.69 16.84 -20.00
CA ARG A 95 -14.01 17.93 -20.72
C ARG A 95 -12.49 17.83 -20.57
N ALA A 96 -11.98 17.58 -19.37
CA ALA A 96 -10.55 17.41 -19.14
C ALA A 96 -9.97 16.26 -19.99
N VAL A 97 -10.66 15.12 -20.06
CA VAL A 97 -10.24 13.98 -20.89
C VAL A 97 -10.23 14.34 -22.38
N ILE A 98 -11.22 15.10 -22.87
CA ILE A 98 -11.24 15.55 -24.28
C ILE A 98 -10.02 16.42 -24.59
N VAL A 99 -9.73 17.41 -23.74
CA VAL A 99 -8.58 18.31 -23.93
C VAL A 99 -7.27 17.52 -23.91
N LEU A 100 -7.08 16.62 -22.94
CA LEU A 100 -5.88 15.79 -22.87
C LEU A 100 -5.73 14.91 -24.12
N LYS A 101 -6.83 14.32 -24.63
CA LYS A 101 -6.79 13.55 -25.87
C LYS A 101 -6.40 14.39 -27.08
N GLN A 102 -6.83 15.65 -27.16
CA GLN A 102 -6.44 16.56 -28.25
C GLN A 102 -4.97 16.98 -28.18
N LEU A 103 -4.38 17.03 -26.98
CA LEU A 103 -3.00 17.44 -26.79
C LEU A 103 -1.99 16.31 -27.04
N TYR A 104 -2.40 15.06 -26.82
CA TYR A 104 -1.48 13.91 -26.81
C TYR A 104 -1.80 12.81 -27.84
N ASN A 105 -2.92 12.91 -28.58
CA ASN A 105 -3.25 12.08 -29.75
C ASN A 105 -3.53 12.97 -30.96
#